data_AF-A0A7V2UGJ6-F1
#
_entry.id   AF-A0A7V2UGJ6-F1
#
_cell.length_a   1.000
_cell.length_b   1.000
_cell.length_c   1.000
_cell.angle_alpha   90.00
_cell.angle_beta   90.00
_cell.angle_gamma   90.00
#
_symmetry.space_group_name_H-M   'P 1'
#
loop_
_entity.id
_entity.type
_entity.pdbx_description
1 polymer ?
#
loop_
_entity_poly.entity_id
_entity_poly.type
_entity_poly.pdbx_seq_one_letter_code
_entity_poly.pdbx_strand_id
1 'polypeptide(L)'
;MVRIDEPFHGAVLNHRHGQAATSPGPGSPNGGLRITVRGTAPLRDRVTVNGQVARRAGEAFAAEVVLQARETDIVAAADGPRGHAEHRIRVLWDRHSRPRYRFSIDDNSFFLRDIAAQGYRSLFECFYLAGLKRLNARYGARFSVNIYFTTGPDFALPQFPDRYRGEWADNAHWLKLAFHAWANDPDRPYQHASTEKLIADLDRVAAEILRFAGEASYAPPTVIHWGMVQPQALPALASRGVRALSGYFCRAPWGWDVNYLLDDARSEYLSRHDALVDFPSGIVFSRVDIVCNSVPLDRIVPTLAPLAQDPATAEVMDLFTHEQYFWPFYRHYVPDHFERLEAAIAWVTEHGYAPVFLHEGFLGGPEPA
;
A
#
# COMPACT_ATOMS: atom_id res chain seq x y z
N MET A 1 -1.14 -31.81 12.68
CA MET A 1 -2.15 -30.83 13.13
C MET A 1 -2.88 -30.34 11.90
N VAL A 2 -4.16 -30.00 11.97
CA VAL A 2 -4.84 -29.35 10.84
C VAL A 2 -4.29 -27.94 10.64
N ARG A 3 -4.07 -27.52 9.40
CA ARG A 3 -3.59 -26.20 9.02
C ARG A 3 -4.22 -25.78 7.70
N ILE A 4 -4.65 -24.54 7.63
CA ILE A 4 -5.06 -23.88 6.39
C ILE A 4 -3.82 -23.19 5.83
N ASP A 5 -3.54 -23.46 4.56
CA ASP A 5 -2.37 -22.93 3.87
C ASP A 5 -2.78 -21.78 2.95
N GLU A 6 -3.95 -21.90 2.30
CA GLU A 6 -4.52 -20.89 1.43
C GLU A 6 -6.05 -20.80 1.65
N PRO A 7 -6.63 -19.58 1.75
CA PRO A 7 -5.94 -18.29 1.78
C PRO A 7 -5.13 -18.07 3.06
N PHE A 8 -4.23 -17.09 3.05
CA PHE A 8 -3.42 -16.73 4.23
C PHE A 8 -4.24 -15.90 5.23
N HIS A 9 -3.90 -15.95 6.52
CA HIS A 9 -4.56 -15.09 7.53
C HIS A 9 -4.25 -13.62 7.26
N GLY A 10 -5.28 -12.80 7.04
CA GLY A 10 -5.15 -11.40 6.63
C GLY A 10 -5.16 -11.20 5.12
N ALA A 11 -5.34 -12.25 4.30
CA ALA A 11 -5.41 -12.10 2.86
C ALA A 11 -6.57 -11.17 2.45
N VAL A 12 -6.26 -10.20 1.58
CA VAL A 12 -7.25 -9.36 0.90
C VAL A 12 -7.60 -10.02 -0.43
N LEU A 13 -8.84 -10.48 -0.55
CA LEU A 13 -9.33 -11.22 -1.70
C LEU A 13 -10.26 -10.35 -2.54
N ASN A 14 -10.23 -10.54 -3.85
CA ASN A 14 -11.03 -9.80 -4.82
C ASN A 14 -11.59 -10.74 -5.89
N HIS A 15 -12.24 -10.19 -6.92
CA HIS A 15 -12.87 -10.97 -7.99
C HIS A 15 -11.92 -11.89 -8.77
N ARG A 16 -10.58 -11.69 -8.71
CA ARG A 16 -9.57 -12.54 -9.36
C ARG A 16 -9.23 -13.80 -8.56
N HIS A 17 -9.54 -13.83 -7.27
CA HIS A 17 -9.19 -14.90 -6.35
C HIS A 17 -10.24 -16.01 -6.25
N GLY A 18 -11.34 -15.89 -6.99
CA GLY A 18 -12.46 -16.81 -6.91
C GLY A 18 -13.46 -16.62 -8.04
N GLN A 19 -14.62 -17.24 -7.90
CA GLN A 19 -15.71 -17.14 -8.86
C GLN A 19 -16.91 -16.45 -8.24
N ALA A 20 -17.60 -15.61 -9.01
CA ALA A 20 -18.87 -15.03 -8.57
C ALA A 20 -19.89 -16.15 -8.27
N ALA A 21 -20.38 -16.18 -7.03
CA ALA A 21 -21.46 -17.06 -6.63
C ALA A 21 -22.80 -16.39 -6.96
N THR A 22 -23.46 -16.88 -7.99
CA THR A 22 -24.77 -16.38 -8.47
C THR A 22 -25.97 -17.00 -7.75
N SER A 23 -25.78 -18.09 -7.01
CA SER A 23 -26.84 -18.72 -6.22
C SER A 23 -26.87 -18.16 -4.80
N PRO A 24 -28.03 -17.71 -4.29
CA PRO A 24 -28.17 -17.33 -2.89
C PRO A 24 -27.91 -18.55 -2.01
N GLY A 25 -26.97 -18.43 -1.06
CA GLY A 25 -26.90 -19.32 0.08
C GLY A 25 -28.09 -19.07 1.03
N PRO A 26 -28.43 -19.99 1.93
CA PRO A 26 -29.43 -19.72 2.94
C PRO A 26 -29.00 -18.49 3.77
N GLY A 27 -29.68 -17.36 3.58
CA GLY A 27 -29.45 -16.11 4.32
C GLY A 27 -28.79 -14.94 3.58
N SER A 28 -28.52 -15.00 2.26
CA SER A 28 -28.02 -13.81 1.53
C SER A 28 -28.65 -13.63 0.14
N PRO A 29 -29.38 -12.53 -0.11
CA PRO A 29 -29.95 -12.20 -1.41
C PRO A 29 -28.95 -11.58 -2.39
N ASN A 30 -27.71 -11.29 -1.95
CA ASN A 30 -26.65 -10.69 -2.77
C ASN A 30 -25.54 -11.73 -3.02
N GLY A 31 -25.01 -11.80 -4.25
CA GLY A 31 -23.96 -12.74 -4.64
C GLY A 31 -22.71 -12.69 -3.75
N GLY A 32 -21.84 -13.71 -3.85
CA GLY A 32 -20.62 -13.83 -3.05
C GLY A 32 -19.38 -14.16 -3.87
N LEU A 33 -18.21 -14.21 -3.23
CA LEU A 33 -16.99 -14.73 -3.85
C LEU A 33 -16.76 -16.17 -3.39
N ARG A 34 -16.88 -17.13 -4.30
CA ARG A 34 -16.54 -18.53 -4.03
C ARG A 34 -15.04 -18.73 -4.21
N ILE A 35 -14.38 -19.15 -3.14
CA ILE A 35 -12.95 -19.42 -3.11
C ILE A 35 -12.69 -20.89 -2.75
N THR A 36 -11.55 -21.40 -3.21
CA THR A 36 -11.04 -22.70 -2.75
C THR A 36 -10.12 -22.49 -1.55
N VAL A 37 -10.45 -23.12 -0.43
CA VAL A 37 -9.61 -23.21 0.77
C VAL A 37 -8.80 -24.49 0.69
N ARG A 38 -7.49 -24.40 0.91
CA ARG A 38 -6.54 -25.53 0.86
C ARG A 38 -5.72 -25.59 2.14
N GLY A 39 -5.31 -26.79 2.50
CA GLY A 39 -4.45 -26.99 3.65
C GLY A 39 -4.05 -28.43 3.85
N THR A 40 -3.49 -28.72 5.03
CA THR A 40 -3.02 -30.06 5.40
C THR A 40 -3.65 -30.51 6.71
N ALA A 41 -3.91 -31.81 6.82
CA ALA A 41 -4.42 -32.47 8.02
C ALA A 41 -3.94 -33.93 8.05
N PRO A 42 -3.81 -34.55 9.23
CA PRO A 42 -3.36 -35.94 9.32
C PRO A 42 -4.17 -36.93 8.47
N LEU A 43 -3.51 -37.94 7.91
CA LEU A 43 -4.07 -38.85 6.90
C LEU A 43 -5.44 -39.48 7.25
N ARG A 44 -5.72 -39.76 8.53
CA ARG A 44 -6.94 -40.47 8.95
C ARG A 44 -8.06 -39.56 9.47
N ASP A 45 -7.84 -38.25 9.52
CA ASP A 45 -8.80 -37.34 10.15
C ASP A 45 -9.91 -36.96 9.15
N ARG A 46 -11.15 -36.85 9.62
CA ARG A 46 -12.22 -36.24 8.85
C ARG A 46 -12.08 -34.73 8.94
N VAL A 47 -11.99 -34.05 7.80
CA VAL A 47 -11.80 -32.60 7.75
C VAL A 47 -13.09 -31.91 7.29
N THR A 48 -13.47 -30.85 7.99
CA THR A 48 -14.49 -29.91 7.55
C THR A 48 -13.91 -28.50 7.48
N VAL A 49 -14.44 -27.66 6.59
CA VAL A 49 -14.15 -26.23 6.50
C VAL A 49 -15.47 -25.47 6.58
N ASN A 50 -15.63 -24.62 7.60
CA ASN A 50 -16.88 -23.95 7.92
C ASN A 50 -18.09 -24.92 7.95
N GLY A 51 -17.88 -26.11 8.51
CA GLY A 51 -18.89 -27.17 8.62
C GLY A 51 -19.11 -28.01 7.35
N GLN A 52 -18.54 -27.64 6.21
CA GLN A 52 -18.63 -28.43 4.97
C GLN A 52 -17.51 -29.46 4.90
N VAL A 53 -17.82 -30.69 4.49
CA VAL A 53 -16.83 -31.77 4.36
C VAL A 53 -15.82 -31.42 3.26
N ALA A 54 -14.53 -31.41 3.62
CA ALA A 54 -13.45 -31.15 2.69
C ALA A 54 -13.12 -32.39 1.85
N ARG A 55 -12.77 -32.17 0.58
CA ARG A 55 -12.16 -33.19 -0.28
C ARG A 55 -10.75 -33.45 0.22
N ARG A 56 -10.31 -34.72 0.22
CA ARG A 56 -8.98 -35.10 0.72
C ARG A 56 -8.18 -35.87 -0.33
N ALA A 57 -6.87 -35.62 -0.33
CA ALA A 57 -5.88 -36.36 -1.12
C ALA A 57 -4.61 -36.51 -0.29
N GLY A 58 -4.44 -37.68 0.35
CA GLY A 58 -3.39 -37.87 1.35
C GLY A 58 -3.61 -36.93 2.54
N GLU A 59 -2.57 -36.18 2.92
CA GLU A 59 -2.67 -35.17 3.98
C GLU A 59 -3.30 -33.86 3.50
N ALA A 60 -3.38 -33.61 2.20
CA ALA A 60 -3.98 -32.39 1.68
C ALA A 60 -5.51 -32.44 1.79
N PHE A 61 -6.11 -31.28 2.06
CA PHE A 61 -7.55 -31.07 1.93
C PHE A 61 -7.87 -29.83 1.07
N ALA A 62 -9.05 -29.84 0.47
CA ALA A 62 -9.62 -28.69 -0.23
C ALA A 62 -11.13 -28.58 0.00
N ALA A 63 -11.65 -27.37 0.20
CA ALA A 63 -13.07 -27.09 0.34
C ALA A 63 -13.44 -25.77 -0.32
N GLU A 64 -14.68 -25.65 -0.79
CA GLU A 64 -15.20 -24.40 -1.35
C GLU A 64 -15.87 -23.58 -0.24
N VAL A 65 -15.53 -22.30 -0.13
CA VAL A 65 -16.15 -21.37 0.82
C VAL A 65 -16.67 -20.17 0.04
N VAL A 66 -17.87 -19.71 0.37
CA VAL A 66 -18.45 -18.49 -0.21
C VAL A 66 -18.30 -17.34 0.77
N LEU A 67 -17.54 -16.33 0.39
CA LEU A 67 -17.42 -15.07 1.12
C LEU A 67 -18.64 -14.20 0.80
N GLN A 68 -19.31 -13.71 1.84
CA GLN A 68 -20.51 -12.87 1.72
C GLN A 68 -20.40 -11.57 2.52
N ALA A 69 -19.59 -11.58 3.58
CA ALA A 69 -19.30 -10.42 4.40
C ALA A 69 -17.93 -9.85 4.05
N ARG A 70 -17.70 -8.59 4.43
CA ARG A 70 -16.41 -7.90 4.37
C ARG A 70 -15.28 -8.75 4.94
N GLU A 71 -15.48 -9.32 6.12
CA GLU A 71 -14.53 -10.18 6.82
C GLU A 71 -15.16 -11.54 7.05
N THR A 72 -14.41 -12.61 6.84
CA THR A 72 -14.90 -13.98 7.03
C THR A 72 -13.88 -14.81 7.80
N ASP A 73 -14.30 -15.40 8.91
CA ASP A 73 -13.54 -16.45 9.59
C ASP A 73 -13.70 -17.76 8.82
N ILE A 74 -12.56 -18.40 8.53
CA ILE A 74 -12.49 -19.72 7.92
C ILE A 74 -11.88 -20.66 8.95
N VAL A 75 -12.66 -21.67 9.34
CA VAL A 75 -12.29 -22.66 10.35
C VAL A 75 -12.19 -24.02 9.69
N ALA A 76 -10.99 -24.59 9.68
CA ALA A 76 -10.77 -25.98 9.33
C ALA A 76 -10.73 -26.81 10.61
N ALA A 77 -11.64 -27.77 10.74
CA ALA A 77 -11.71 -28.70 11.85
C ALA A 77 -11.32 -30.10 11.37
N ALA A 78 -10.51 -30.80 12.17
CA ALA A 78 -10.12 -32.19 11.93
C ALA A 78 -10.51 -33.06 13.12
N ASP A 79 -11.33 -34.07 12.87
CA ASP A 79 -11.73 -35.09 13.85
C ASP A 79 -11.03 -36.41 13.52
N GLY A 80 -10.28 -36.97 14.47
CA GLY A 80 -9.62 -38.25 14.27
C GLY A 80 -9.28 -39.00 15.56
N PRO A 81 -8.52 -40.11 15.48
CA PRO A 81 -8.15 -40.92 16.64
C PRO A 81 -7.35 -40.17 17.72
N ARG A 82 -6.75 -39.03 17.37
CA ARG A 82 -6.00 -38.15 18.27
C ARG A 82 -6.85 -37.04 18.90
N GLY A 83 -8.17 -37.06 18.66
CA GLY A 83 -9.10 -36.05 19.13
C GLY A 83 -9.45 -35.03 18.04
N HIS A 84 -9.98 -33.90 18.50
CA HIS A 84 -10.42 -32.77 17.67
C HIS A 84 -9.34 -31.68 17.65
N ALA A 85 -9.10 -31.10 16.48
CA ALA A 85 -8.20 -29.97 16.31
C ALA A 85 -8.78 -28.96 15.31
N GLU A 86 -8.51 -27.67 15.53
CA GLU A 86 -8.94 -26.60 14.63
C GLU A 86 -7.77 -25.70 14.22
N HIS A 87 -7.90 -25.12 13.02
CA HIS A 87 -7.12 -23.97 12.59
C HIS A 87 -8.07 -22.91 12.04
N ARG A 88 -7.90 -21.67 12.50
CA ARG A 88 -8.72 -20.52 12.12
C ARG A 88 -7.86 -19.48 11.43
N ILE A 89 -8.35 -19.00 10.30
CA ILE A 89 -7.86 -17.80 9.64
C ILE A 89 -9.01 -16.81 9.45
N ARG A 90 -8.66 -15.57 9.12
CA ARG A 90 -9.62 -14.53 8.73
C ARG A 90 -9.14 -13.91 7.43
N VAL A 91 -10.07 -13.65 6.52
CA VAL A 91 -9.81 -12.97 5.25
C VAL A 91 -10.72 -11.77 5.09
N LEU A 92 -10.29 -10.81 4.28
CA LEU A 92 -11.07 -9.63 3.92
C LEU A 92 -11.41 -9.69 2.43
N TRP A 93 -12.68 -9.49 2.08
CA TRP A 93 -13.16 -9.45 0.71
C TRP A 93 -13.35 -8.01 0.22
N ASP A 94 -12.49 -7.56 -0.68
CA ASP A 94 -12.66 -6.33 -1.44
C ASP A 94 -13.72 -6.55 -2.54
N ARG A 95 -14.98 -6.48 -2.13
CA ARG A 95 -16.14 -6.75 -3.01
C ARG A 95 -16.32 -5.75 -4.14
N HIS A 96 -15.74 -4.55 -4.01
CA HIS A 96 -15.81 -3.47 -4.99
C HIS A 96 -14.49 -3.30 -5.75
N SER A 97 -13.64 -4.32 -5.70
CA SER A 97 -12.32 -4.25 -6.30
C SER A 97 -12.37 -4.01 -7.80
N ARG A 98 -11.48 -3.13 -8.24
CA ARG A 98 -11.15 -2.90 -9.64
C ARG A 98 -9.64 -2.66 -9.77
N PRO A 99 -9.06 -2.89 -10.97
CA PRO A 99 -7.71 -2.47 -11.28
C PRO A 99 -7.49 -1.00 -10.93
N ARG A 100 -6.50 -0.74 -10.08
CA ARG A 100 -6.16 0.62 -9.64
C ARG A 100 -4.67 0.77 -9.39
N TYR A 101 -4.18 1.99 -9.42
CA TYR A 101 -2.81 2.27 -9.09
C TYR A 101 -2.67 3.49 -8.17
N ARG A 102 -1.63 3.48 -7.36
CA ARG A 102 -1.18 4.64 -6.58
C ARG A 102 0.19 5.06 -7.09
N PHE A 103 0.43 6.38 -7.14
CA PHE A 103 1.76 6.92 -7.40
C PHE A 103 2.24 7.70 -6.16
N SER A 104 3.29 7.21 -5.52
CA SER A 104 3.92 7.86 -4.37
C SER A 104 5.29 8.40 -4.74
N ILE A 105 5.63 9.57 -4.22
CA ILE A 105 6.96 10.14 -4.36
C ILE A 105 7.49 10.41 -2.96
N ASP A 106 8.65 9.84 -2.65
CA ASP A 106 9.30 9.94 -1.35
C ASP A 106 10.43 10.96 -1.33
N ASP A 107 10.91 11.20 -0.12
CA ASP A 107 12.05 12.06 0.18
C ASP A 107 11.88 13.52 -0.28
N ASN A 108 10.64 14.03 -0.24
CA ASN A 108 10.36 15.35 -0.76
C ASN A 108 10.73 16.45 0.23
N SER A 109 11.48 17.42 -0.27
CA SER A 109 11.75 18.69 0.40
C SER A 109 12.39 19.72 -0.54
N PHE A 110 13.03 19.29 -1.62
CA PHE A 110 13.78 20.19 -2.51
C PHE A 110 12.85 21.15 -3.26
N PHE A 111 11.68 20.70 -3.72
CA PHE A 111 10.72 21.57 -4.39
C PHE A 111 10.14 22.62 -3.44
N LEU A 112 9.91 22.26 -2.17
CA LEU A 112 9.43 23.21 -1.16
C LEU A 112 10.49 24.27 -0.89
N ARG A 113 11.75 23.86 -0.72
CA ARG A 113 12.89 24.76 -0.58
C ARG A 113 13.05 25.67 -1.80
N ASP A 114 12.98 25.13 -3.00
CA ASP A 114 13.09 25.89 -4.26
C ASP A 114 11.99 26.94 -4.37
N ILE A 115 10.72 26.55 -4.18
CA ILE A 115 9.58 27.48 -4.24
C ILE A 115 9.68 28.57 -3.17
N ALA A 116 10.14 28.24 -1.95
CA ALA A 116 10.31 29.22 -0.88
C ALA A 116 11.45 30.21 -1.20
N ALA A 117 12.57 29.72 -1.75
CA ALA A 117 13.73 30.55 -2.09
C ALA A 117 13.47 31.45 -3.31
N GLN A 118 12.84 30.91 -4.37
CA GLN A 118 12.59 31.65 -5.61
C GLN A 118 11.39 32.57 -5.52
N GLY A 119 10.46 32.28 -4.61
CA GLY A 119 9.28 33.11 -4.43
C GLY A 119 8.40 33.19 -5.68
N TYR A 120 8.23 32.07 -6.39
CA TYR A 120 7.39 31.94 -7.58
C TYR A 120 5.97 32.51 -7.41
N ARG A 121 5.34 32.90 -8.52
CA ARG A 121 3.93 33.35 -8.48
C ARG A 121 2.95 32.19 -8.37
N SER A 122 3.37 31.00 -8.79
CA SER A 122 2.59 29.76 -8.72
C SER A 122 3.47 28.59 -8.30
N LEU A 123 2.89 27.62 -7.58
CA LEU A 123 3.54 26.33 -7.27
C LEU A 123 4.09 25.65 -8.53
N PHE A 124 3.38 25.80 -9.65
CA PHE A 124 3.68 25.13 -10.91
C PHE A 124 4.68 25.88 -11.79
N GLU A 125 5.27 26.99 -11.32
CA GLU A 125 6.51 27.53 -11.91
C GLU A 125 7.74 26.68 -11.51
N CYS A 126 7.64 25.89 -10.43
CA CYS A 126 8.63 24.86 -10.11
C CYS A 126 8.55 23.71 -11.13
N PHE A 127 9.66 23.42 -11.81
CA PHE A 127 9.70 22.42 -12.89
C PHE A 127 9.21 21.03 -12.44
N TYR A 128 9.49 20.67 -11.18
CA TYR A 128 9.10 19.40 -10.60
C TYR A 128 7.57 19.27 -10.55
N LEU A 129 6.88 20.23 -9.92
CA LEU A 129 5.41 20.23 -9.85
C LEU A 129 4.76 20.46 -11.22
N ALA A 130 5.39 21.24 -12.10
CA ALA A 130 4.93 21.40 -13.48
C ALA A 130 4.93 20.06 -14.25
N GLY A 131 5.96 19.24 -14.06
CA GLY A 131 6.05 17.90 -14.63
C GLY A 131 4.96 16.97 -14.11
N LEU A 132 4.71 16.96 -12.79
CA LEU A 132 3.61 16.18 -12.20
C LEU A 132 2.23 16.63 -12.72
N LYS A 133 2.02 17.94 -12.83
CA LYS A 133 0.78 18.51 -13.38
C LYS A 133 0.55 18.09 -14.83
N ARG A 134 1.61 18.00 -15.65
CA ARG A 134 1.53 17.47 -17.02
C ARG A 134 1.08 16.00 -17.04
N LEU A 135 1.64 15.17 -16.16
CA LEU A 135 1.27 13.75 -16.06
C LEU A 135 -0.17 13.59 -15.58
N ASN A 136 -0.62 14.41 -14.63
CA ASN A 136 -2.03 14.46 -14.24
C ASN A 136 -2.93 14.89 -15.41
N ALA A 137 -2.61 15.98 -16.11
CA ALA A 137 -3.42 16.46 -17.22
C ALA A 137 -3.53 15.44 -18.36
N ARG A 138 -2.46 14.65 -18.59
CA ARG A 138 -2.41 13.67 -19.69
C ARG A 138 -3.06 12.33 -19.34
N TYR A 139 -2.87 11.83 -18.11
CA TYR A 139 -3.25 10.46 -17.72
C TYR A 139 -4.22 10.39 -16.53
N GLY A 140 -4.57 11.52 -15.93
CA GLY A 140 -5.36 11.59 -14.69
C GLY A 140 -4.58 11.16 -13.43
N ALA A 141 -3.26 10.99 -13.54
CA ALA A 141 -2.42 10.51 -12.45
C ALA A 141 -2.59 11.34 -11.17
N ARG A 142 -2.61 10.64 -10.02
CA ARG A 142 -2.69 11.23 -8.68
C ARG A 142 -1.41 10.90 -7.92
N PHE A 143 -0.87 11.89 -7.22
CA PHE A 143 0.43 11.82 -6.55
C PHE A 143 0.28 12.08 -5.06
N SER A 144 0.77 11.14 -4.24
CA SER A 144 1.10 11.39 -2.84
C SER A 144 2.56 11.77 -2.75
N VAL A 145 2.82 13.00 -2.32
CA VAL A 145 4.16 13.58 -2.19
C VAL A 145 4.52 13.56 -0.71
N ASN A 146 5.38 12.63 -0.31
CA ASN A 146 5.73 12.39 1.09
C ASN A 146 6.92 13.28 1.45
N ILE A 147 6.71 14.20 2.39
CA ILE A 147 7.64 15.29 2.72
C ILE A 147 8.35 15.09 4.05
N TYR A 148 9.56 15.64 4.13
CA TYR A 148 10.27 15.81 5.39
C TYR A 148 9.87 17.08 6.14
N PHE A 149 10.11 17.10 7.45
CA PHE A 149 10.08 18.34 8.21
C PHE A 149 11.23 19.29 7.84
N THR A 150 12.42 18.76 7.54
CA THR A 150 13.62 19.57 7.26
C THR A 150 14.65 18.84 6.38
N THR A 151 15.42 19.60 5.60
CA THR A 151 16.66 19.16 4.92
C THR A 151 17.89 19.69 5.64
N GLY A 152 17.90 19.60 6.97
CA GLY A 152 18.97 20.14 7.80
C GLY A 152 18.94 21.68 7.87
N PRO A 153 20.10 22.35 7.96
CA PRO A 153 20.15 23.78 8.27
C PRO A 153 19.54 24.68 7.17
N ASP A 154 19.43 24.18 5.94
CA ASP A 154 19.04 24.98 4.78
C ASP A 154 17.54 25.30 4.72
N PHE A 155 16.69 24.38 5.21
CA PHE A 155 15.24 24.50 5.06
C PHE A 155 14.48 23.66 6.08
N ALA A 156 13.39 24.22 6.59
CA ALA A 156 12.37 23.51 7.36
C ALA A 156 10.98 24.02 6.99
N LEU A 157 9.95 23.18 7.16
CA LEU A 157 8.58 23.49 6.76
C LEU A 157 8.01 24.84 7.25
N PRO A 158 8.33 25.34 8.46
CA PRO A 158 7.87 26.68 8.89
C PRO A 158 8.31 27.83 7.97
N GLN A 159 9.36 27.64 7.18
CA GLN A 159 9.85 28.63 6.21
C GLN A 159 9.01 28.65 4.92
N PHE A 160 8.20 27.61 4.66
CA PHE A 160 7.34 27.56 3.48
C PHE A 160 6.12 28.48 3.65
N PRO A 161 5.83 29.37 2.69
CA PRO A 161 4.74 30.33 2.82
C PRO A 161 3.38 29.68 2.62
N ASP A 162 2.35 30.23 3.25
CA ASP A 162 0.95 29.81 3.12
C ASP A 162 0.20 30.48 1.95
N ARG A 163 0.84 31.40 1.24
CA ARG A 163 0.24 32.13 0.10
C ARG A 163 -0.27 31.23 -1.04
N TYR A 164 0.25 29.99 -1.13
CA TYR A 164 -0.15 29.01 -2.14
C TYR A 164 -1.32 28.11 -1.71
N ARG A 165 -1.89 28.33 -0.53
CA ARG A 165 -2.95 27.47 0.04
C ARG A 165 -4.15 27.29 -0.91
N GLY A 166 -4.49 28.32 -1.70
CA GLY A 166 -5.52 28.23 -2.74
C GLY A 166 -5.15 27.25 -3.86
N GLU A 167 -3.93 27.34 -4.40
CA GLU A 167 -3.46 26.41 -5.44
C GLU A 167 -3.39 24.97 -4.94
N TRP A 168 -2.98 24.76 -3.69
CA TRP A 168 -3.04 23.43 -3.07
C TRP A 168 -4.47 22.88 -3.05
N ALA A 169 -5.43 23.67 -2.55
CA ALA A 169 -6.83 23.28 -2.50
C ALA A 169 -7.42 22.96 -3.90
N ASP A 170 -7.13 23.80 -4.90
CA ASP A 170 -7.60 23.60 -6.28
C ASP A 170 -7.08 22.29 -6.90
N ASN A 171 -5.93 21.79 -6.42
CA ASN A 171 -5.25 20.61 -6.95
C ASN A 171 -5.31 19.38 -6.01
N ALA A 172 -5.98 19.50 -4.85
CA ALA A 172 -6.05 18.47 -3.81
C ALA A 172 -6.66 17.13 -4.28
N HIS A 173 -7.44 17.15 -5.36
CA HIS A 173 -8.03 15.95 -5.96
C HIS A 173 -7.01 15.04 -6.68
N TRP A 174 -5.82 15.55 -6.99
CA TRP A 174 -4.74 14.79 -7.62
C TRP A 174 -3.37 14.95 -6.98
N LEU A 175 -3.14 15.98 -6.18
CA LEU A 175 -1.87 16.22 -5.50
C LEU A 175 -2.09 16.31 -3.99
N LYS A 176 -1.50 15.39 -3.24
CA LYS A 176 -1.58 15.38 -1.77
C LYS A 176 -0.20 15.33 -1.15
N LEU A 177 -0.07 15.92 0.03
CA LEU A 177 1.12 15.92 0.87
C LEU A 177 0.91 15.00 2.05
N ALA A 178 1.93 14.20 2.38
CA ALA A 178 1.91 13.36 3.56
C ALA A 178 3.23 13.42 4.31
N PHE A 179 3.20 12.99 5.57
CA PHE A 179 4.40 12.80 6.37
C PHE A 179 5.29 11.70 5.76
N HIS A 180 6.60 11.91 5.75
CA HIS A 180 7.57 10.85 5.47
C HIS A 180 8.52 10.61 6.65
N ALA A 181 9.16 11.69 7.14
CA ALA A 181 10.00 11.71 8.32
C ALA A 181 10.29 13.13 8.80
N TRP A 182 11.04 13.24 9.89
CA TRP A 182 11.67 14.49 10.30
C TRP A 182 12.69 15.00 9.25
N ALA A 183 13.59 14.13 8.80
CA ALA A 183 14.63 14.41 7.82
C ALA A 183 15.04 13.12 7.09
N ASN A 184 15.81 13.25 6.01
CA ASN A 184 16.43 12.13 5.28
C ASN A 184 17.40 11.32 6.16
N ASP A 185 18.25 12.02 6.92
CA ASP A 185 19.27 11.40 7.74
C ASP A 185 18.95 11.51 9.25
N PRO A 186 19.37 10.53 10.06
CA PRO A 186 20.00 9.26 9.65
C PRO A 186 19.01 8.31 8.98
N ASP A 187 19.54 7.36 8.20
CA ASP A 187 18.74 6.26 7.65
C ASP A 187 17.93 5.55 8.75
N ARG A 188 16.72 5.12 8.39
CA ARG A 188 15.81 4.32 9.25
C ARG A 188 15.52 5.00 10.60
N PRO A 189 15.11 6.29 10.62
CA PRO A 189 15.00 7.06 11.86
C PRO A 189 13.92 6.51 12.81
N TYR A 190 12.97 5.70 12.30
CA TYR A 190 11.87 5.14 13.06
C TYR A 190 11.96 3.64 13.34
N GLN A 191 12.99 2.95 12.85
CA GLN A 191 13.10 1.49 13.01
C GLN A 191 13.14 1.07 14.48
N HIS A 192 13.80 1.85 15.33
CA HIS A 192 13.92 1.61 16.77
C HIS A 192 13.50 2.82 17.62
N ALA A 193 12.82 3.79 17.00
CA ALA A 193 12.27 4.93 17.74
C ALA A 193 11.08 4.49 18.59
N SER A 194 10.79 5.26 19.64
CA SER A 194 9.55 5.08 20.39
C SER A 194 8.34 5.52 19.55
N THR A 195 7.17 4.96 19.87
CA THR A 195 5.91 5.37 19.23
C THR A 195 5.66 6.86 19.42
N GLU A 196 5.97 7.41 20.60
CA GLU A 196 5.79 8.83 20.91
C GLU A 196 6.62 9.72 19.98
N LYS A 197 7.88 9.34 19.70
CA LYS A 197 8.73 10.09 18.76
C LYS A 197 8.15 10.09 17.35
N LEU A 198 7.81 8.90 16.82
CA LEU A 198 7.23 8.79 15.47
C LEU A 198 5.97 9.64 15.33
N ILE A 199 5.08 9.55 16.32
CA ILE A 199 3.83 10.30 16.34
C ILE A 199 4.07 11.81 16.49
N ALA A 200 4.99 12.24 17.34
CA ALA A 200 5.31 13.66 17.49
C ALA A 200 5.86 14.27 16.18
N ASP A 201 6.74 13.55 15.48
CA ASP A 201 7.27 13.99 14.20
C ASP A 201 6.17 14.03 13.12
N LEU A 202 5.31 13.00 13.07
CA LEU A 202 4.15 12.94 12.18
C LEU A 202 3.21 14.13 12.39
N ASP A 203 2.78 14.34 13.64
CA ASP A 203 1.85 15.40 14.01
C ASP A 203 2.45 16.78 13.70
N ARG A 204 3.78 16.93 13.83
CA ARG A 204 4.47 18.19 13.50
C ARG A 204 4.48 18.48 11.99
N VAL A 205 4.75 17.50 11.16
CA VAL A 205 4.68 17.66 9.69
C VAL A 205 3.23 17.87 9.24
N ALA A 206 2.28 17.12 9.78
CA ALA A 206 0.86 17.29 9.50
C ALA A 206 0.40 18.72 9.82
N ALA A 207 0.78 19.27 10.98
CA ALA A 207 0.46 20.65 11.35
C ALA A 207 0.97 21.68 10.34
N GLU A 208 2.18 21.50 9.80
CA GLU A 208 2.71 22.39 8.77
C GLU A 208 1.98 22.23 7.43
N ILE A 209 1.69 21.00 6.99
CA ILE A 209 0.87 20.76 5.78
C ILE A 209 -0.49 21.45 5.91
N LEU A 210 -1.15 21.30 7.06
CA LEU A 210 -2.44 21.95 7.33
C LEU A 210 -2.33 23.48 7.29
N ARG A 211 -1.22 24.05 7.80
CA ARG A 211 -0.94 25.49 7.76
C ARG A 211 -0.82 26.01 6.33
N PHE A 212 0.07 25.44 5.51
CA PHE A 212 0.40 26.02 4.21
C PHE A 212 -0.42 25.46 3.02
N ALA A 213 -0.98 24.25 3.13
CA ALA A 213 -1.71 23.57 2.04
C ALA A 213 -3.17 23.24 2.37
N GLY A 214 -3.55 23.24 3.66
CA GLY A 214 -4.91 22.98 4.12
C GLY A 214 -5.31 21.49 4.14
N GLU A 215 -6.48 21.22 4.75
CA GLU A 215 -6.97 19.86 5.01
C GLU A 215 -7.17 19.02 3.75
N ALA A 216 -7.70 19.60 2.67
CA ALA A 216 -7.95 18.88 1.42
C ALA A 216 -6.66 18.26 0.84
N SER A 217 -5.53 18.94 1.04
CA SER A 217 -4.22 18.56 0.49
C SER A 217 -3.45 17.63 1.42
N TYR A 218 -3.86 17.48 2.67
CA TYR A 218 -3.24 16.53 3.60
C TYR A 218 -3.72 15.10 3.32
N ALA A 219 -2.78 14.16 3.37
CA ALA A 219 -3.03 12.74 3.38
C ALA A 219 -2.36 12.10 4.61
N PRO A 220 -3.03 11.18 5.32
CA PRO A 220 -2.33 10.25 6.20
C PRO A 220 -1.22 9.52 5.42
N PRO A 221 -0.05 9.30 6.04
CA PRO A 221 1.06 8.68 5.35
C PRO A 221 0.71 7.26 4.95
N THR A 222 1.15 6.89 3.75
CA THR A 222 1.06 5.52 3.26
C THR A 222 2.44 4.90 3.06
N VAL A 223 3.52 5.65 3.34
CA VAL A 223 4.89 5.17 3.53
C VAL A 223 5.54 5.99 4.64
N ILE A 224 6.11 5.31 5.62
CA ILE A 224 7.02 5.91 6.61
C ILE A 224 8.43 5.73 6.10
N HIS A 225 9.33 6.70 6.31
CA HIS A 225 10.69 6.63 5.79
C HIS A 225 11.40 5.30 6.10
N TRP A 226 12.01 4.71 5.06
CA TRP A 226 12.56 3.35 5.01
C TRP A 226 11.57 2.19 5.19
N GLY A 227 10.27 2.44 5.39
CA GLY A 227 9.27 1.39 5.65
C GLY A 227 9.59 0.58 6.91
N MET A 228 10.30 1.17 7.88
CA MET A 228 10.75 0.51 9.09
C MET A 228 10.20 1.21 10.33
N VAL A 229 9.23 0.58 10.99
CA VAL A 229 8.68 1.01 12.28
C VAL A 229 8.45 -0.23 13.15
N GLN A 230 8.41 -0.04 14.46
CA GLN A 230 8.05 -1.12 15.38
C GLN A 230 6.54 -1.45 15.28
N PRO A 231 6.13 -2.74 15.29
CA PRO A 231 4.72 -3.10 15.20
C PRO A 231 3.83 -2.47 16.29
N GLN A 232 4.37 -2.18 17.48
CA GLN A 232 3.63 -1.48 18.53
C GLN A 232 3.20 -0.05 18.16
N ALA A 233 3.76 0.55 17.11
CA ALA A 233 3.36 1.88 16.64
C ALA A 233 2.12 1.85 15.72
N LEU A 234 1.76 0.68 15.17
CA LEU A 234 0.66 0.56 14.21
C LEU A 234 -0.69 1.05 14.74
N PRO A 235 -1.13 0.74 15.99
CA PRO A 235 -2.38 1.28 16.51
C PRO A 235 -2.37 2.81 16.63
N ALA A 236 -1.23 3.40 16.99
CA ALA A 236 -1.09 4.85 17.10
C ALA A 236 -1.14 5.51 15.71
N LEU A 237 -0.50 4.92 14.71
CA LEU A 237 -0.62 5.37 13.31
C LEU A 237 -2.06 5.27 12.79
N ALA A 238 -2.73 4.15 13.07
CA ALA A 238 -4.13 3.93 12.68
C ALA A 238 -5.06 5.00 13.27
N SER A 239 -4.82 5.41 14.52
CA SER A 239 -5.58 6.48 15.17
C SER A 239 -5.36 7.86 14.56
N ARG A 240 -4.29 8.06 13.76
CA ARG A 240 -4.03 9.28 12.96
C ARG A 240 -4.54 9.19 11.51
N GLY A 241 -5.36 8.18 11.22
CA GLY A 241 -5.93 8.02 9.89
C GLY A 241 -5.10 7.17 8.93
N VAL A 242 -3.97 6.60 9.36
CA VAL A 242 -3.23 5.63 8.53
C VAL A 242 -4.11 4.41 8.32
N ARG A 243 -4.32 4.03 7.05
CA ARG A 243 -5.14 2.88 6.65
C ARG A 243 -4.36 1.88 5.81
N ALA A 244 -3.34 2.35 5.11
CA ALA A 244 -2.48 1.52 4.28
C ALA A 244 -1.01 1.89 4.48
N LEU A 245 -0.11 0.91 4.42
CA LEU A 245 1.34 1.10 4.48
C LEU A 245 2.02 0.26 3.41
N SER A 246 2.72 0.93 2.49
CA SER A 246 3.40 0.25 1.39
C SER A 246 4.82 -0.10 1.74
N GLY A 247 5.22 -1.34 1.46
CA GLY A 247 6.56 -1.86 1.70
C GLY A 247 7.12 -2.57 0.47
N TYR A 248 8.42 -2.79 0.46
CA TYR A 248 9.05 -3.57 -0.62
C TYR A 248 9.02 -5.06 -0.30
N PHE A 249 9.06 -5.41 1.00
CA PHE A 249 9.13 -6.79 1.48
C PHE A 249 10.27 -7.54 0.78
N CYS A 250 11.46 -6.95 0.80
CA CYS A 250 12.64 -7.52 0.16
C CYS A 250 13.31 -8.51 1.09
N ARG A 251 13.58 -9.73 0.60
CA ARG A 251 14.39 -10.69 1.34
C ARG A 251 15.88 -10.33 1.22
N ALA A 252 16.55 -10.22 2.35
CA ALA A 252 17.97 -9.96 2.49
C ALA A 252 18.64 -11.08 3.32
N PRO A 253 20.00 -11.17 3.32
CA PRO A 253 20.71 -12.16 4.12
C PRO A 253 20.45 -12.07 5.64
N TRP A 254 20.05 -10.88 6.13
CA TRP A 254 19.78 -10.60 7.53
C TRP A 254 18.28 -10.58 7.90
N GLY A 255 17.40 -10.99 6.98
CA GLY A 255 15.95 -11.01 7.20
C GLY A 255 15.19 -10.28 6.10
N TRP A 256 14.11 -9.61 6.46
CA TRP A 256 13.27 -8.84 5.55
C TRP A 256 13.53 -7.34 5.71
N ASP A 257 13.46 -6.60 4.60
CA ASP A 257 13.71 -5.16 4.56
C ASP A 257 12.53 -4.40 3.96
N VAL A 258 12.37 -3.14 4.40
CA VAL A 258 11.25 -2.26 4.06
C VAL A 258 9.91 -2.99 4.24
N ASN A 259 9.76 -3.63 5.40
CA ASN A 259 8.70 -4.59 5.71
C ASN A 259 7.94 -4.27 6.99
N TYR A 260 8.14 -3.08 7.59
CA TYR A 260 7.53 -2.64 8.84
C TYR A 260 7.78 -3.59 10.03
N LEU A 261 8.92 -4.30 10.02
CA LEU A 261 9.27 -5.31 11.03
C LEU A 261 8.17 -6.37 11.25
N LEU A 262 7.42 -6.68 10.20
CA LEU A 262 6.54 -7.85 10.19
C LEU A 262 7.36 -9.13 10.28
N ASP A 263 6.75 -10.20 10.78
CA ASP A 263 7.38 -11.52 10.82
C ASP A 263 7.63 -12.09 9.41
N ASP A 264 8.46 -13.13 9.36
CA ASP A 264 8.89 -13.77 8.12
C ASP A 264 7.71 -14.32 7.30
N ALA A 265 6.67 -14.83 7.94
CA ALA A 265 5.54 -15.43 7.23
C ALA A 265 4.70 -14.37 6.52
N ARG A 266 4.40 -13.26 7.20
CA ARG A 266 3.69 -12.12 6.60
C ARG A 266 4.53 -11.45 5.51
N SER A 267 5.83 -11.27 5.74
CA SER A 267 6.73 -10.66 4.76
C SER A 267 6.88 -11.54 3.51
N GLU A 268 7.01 -12.85 3.67
CA GLU A 268 7.04 -13.80 2.56
C GLU A 268 5.75 -13.76 1.74
N TYR A 269 4.58 -13.71 2.40
CA TYR A 269 3.31 -13.56 1.70
C TYR A 269 3.24 -12.26 0.90
N LEU A 270 3.54 -11.12 1.54
CA LEU A 270 3.48 -9.78 0.93
C LEU A 270 4.51 -9.57 -0.17
N SER A 271 5.61 -10.32 -0.21
CA SER A 271 6.55 -10.25 -1.34
C SER A 271 5.94 -10.73 -2.67
N ARG A 272 4.82 -11.47 -2.59
CA ARG A 272 4.15 -12.11 -3.74
C ARG A 272 2.67 -11.73 -3.90
N HIS A 273 2.12 -10.89 -3.02
CA HIS A 273 0.71 -10.51 -3.05
C HIS A 273 0.54 -9.01 -2.83
N ASP A 274 -0.48 -8.43 -3.47
CA ASP A 274 -0.77 -6.99 -3.43
C ASP A 274 -0.98 -6.46 -2.01
N ALA A 275 -1.67 -7.23 -1.16
CA ALA A 275 -2.11 -6.73 0.13
C ALA A 275 -2.32 -7.78 1.22
N LEU A 276 -2.13 -7.35 2.46
CA LEU A 276 -2.38 -8.11 3.68
C LEU A 276 -2.91 -7.19 4.79
N VAL A 277 -4.06 -7.50 5.37
CA VAL A 277 -4.60 -6.76 6.51
C VAL A 277 -4.01 -7.26 7.83
N ASP A 278 -3.58 -6.31 8.67
CA ASP A 278 -3.29 -6.53 10.08
C ASP A 278 -4.53 -6.18 10.90
N PHE A 279 -5.35 -7.19 11.20
CA PHE A 279 -6.60 -7.00 11.94
C PHE A 279 -6.46 -6.25 13.28
N PRO A 280 -5.39 -6.45 14.09
CA PRO A 280 -5.22 -5.72 15.34
C PRO A 280 -5.15 -4.19 15.17
N SER A 281 -4.49 -3.70 14.13
CA SER A 281 -4.39 -2.26 13.83
C SER A 281 -5.44 -1.77 12.84
N GLY A 282 -6.00 -2.67 12.02
CA GLY A 282 -6.85 -2.34 10.87
C GLY A 282 -6.08 -1.78 9.67
N ILE A 283 -4.75 -1.76 9.70
CA ILE A 283 -3.91 -1.29 8.59
C ILE A 283 -3.77 -2.40 7.55
N VAL A 284 -3.87 -2.02 6.29
CA VAL A 284 -3.55 -2.89 5.16
C VAL A 284 -2.12 -2.62 4.68
N PHE A 285 -1.28 -3.63 4.75
CA PHE A 285 0.03 -3.58 4.10
C PHE A 285 -0.14 -3.81 2.60
N SER A 286 0.55 -3.01 1.78
CA SER A 286 0.55 -3.14 0.32
C SER A 286 1.97 -3.29 -0.23
N ARG A 287 2.13 -4.08 -1.29
CA ARG A 287 3.43 -4.29 -1.93
C ARG A 287 3.71 -3.21 -2.98
N VAL A 288 4.92 -2.64 -2.94
CA VAL A 288 5.42 -1.77 -4.01
C VAL A 288 5.83 -2.61 -5.22
N ASP A 289 5.34 -2.26 -6.40
CA ASP A 289 5.60 -3.01 -7.63
C ASP A 289 6.80 -2.49 -8.42
N ILE A 290 7.04 -1.18 -8.36
CA ILE A 290 8.16 -0.55 -9.06
C ILE A 290 8.63 0.73 -8.38
N VAL A 291 9.94 0.95 -8.40
CA VAL A 291 10.58 2.20 -7.99
C VAL A 291 11.22 2.81 -9.25
N CYS A 292 10.57 3.81 -9.85
CA CYS A 292 10.90 4.30 -11.19
C CYS A 292 12.33 4.87 -11.29
N ASN A 293 12.87 5.46 -10.24
CA ASN A 293 14.25 5.97 -10.25
C ASN A 293 15.30 4.86 -10.34
N SER A 294 15.00 3.62 -9.90
CA SER A 294 15.95 2.49 -9.92
C SER A 294 15.82 1.59 -11.14
N VAL A 295 14.78 1.78 -11.97
CA VAL A 295 14.51 0.96 -13.15
C VAL A 295 14.78 1.78 -14.42
N PRO A 296 15.66 1.31 -15.35
CA PRO A 296 15.86 1.96 -16.63
C PRO A 296 14.58 2.08 -17.46
N LEU A 297 14.46 3.12 -18.29
CA LEU A 297 13.26 3.42 -19.07
C LEU A 297 12.74 2.24 -19.90
N ASP A 298 13.63 1.54 -20.60
CA ASP A 298 13.31 0.37 -21.43
C ASP A 298 12.89 -0.87 -20.61
N ARG A 299 13.11 -0.84 -19.29
CA ARG A 299 12.75 -1.91 -18.35
C ARG A 299 11.49 -1.63 -17.55
N ILE A 300 10.91 -0.44 -17.63
CA ILE A 300 9.67 -0.09 -16.89
C ILE A 300 8.53 -1.05 -17.24
N VAL A 301 8.16 -1.14 -18.52
CA VAL A 301 7.06 -2.02 -18.97
C VAL A 301 7.39 -3.51 -18.74
N PRO A 302 8.60 -4.02 -19.08
CA PRO A 302 8.97 -5.40 -18.76
C PRO A 302 8.88 -5.77 -17.27
N THR A 303 9.04 -4.81 -16.36
CA THR A 303 8.88 -5.03 -14.92
C THR A 303 7.41 -5.14 -14.52
N LEU A 304 6.54 -4.28 -15.07
CA LEU A 304 5.12 -4.23 -14.71
C LEU A 304 4.27 -5.31 -15.38
N ALA A 305 4.57 -5.65 -16.65
CA ALA A 305 3.71 -6.52 -17.46
C ALA A 305 3.47 -7.92 -16.87
N PRO A 306 4.45 -8.62 -16.26
CA PRO A 306 4.21 -9.90 -15.61
C PRO A 306 3.23 -9.80 -14.44
N LEU A 307 3.23 -8.68 -13.70
CA LEU A 307 2.42 -8.49 -12.50
C LEU A 307 0.93 -8.43 -12.83
N ALA A 308 0.56 -7.84 -13.97
CA ALA A 308 -0.84 -7.78 -14.42
C ALA A 308 -1.42 -9.15 -14.87
N GLN A 309 -0.58 -10.18 -15.01
CA GLN A 309 -1.02 -11.53 -15.38
C GLN A 309 -1.27 -12.44 -14.17
N ASP A 310 -0.82 -12.04 -12.98
CA ASP A 310 -0.95 -12.83 -11.76
C ASP A 310 -2.11 -12.29 -10.90
N PRO A 311 -3.16 -13.09 -10.60
CA PRO A 311 -4.24 -12.70 -9.70
C PRO A 311 -3.79 -12.11 -8.35
N ALA A 312 -2.63 -12.54 -7.85
CA ALA A 312 -2.07 -12.07 -6.58
C ALA A 312 -1.50 -10.65 -6.68
N THR A 313 -1.14 -10.17 -7.88
CA THR A 313 -0.44 -8.89 -8.09
C THR A 313 -1.09 -7.95 -9.12
N ALA A 314 -2.23 -8.34 -9.68
CA ALA A 314 -2.82 -7.67 -10.83
C ALA A 314 -3.90 -6.63 -10.46
N GLU A 315 -4.28 -6.49 -9.20
CA GLU A 315 -5.42 -5.65 -8.82
C GLU A 315 -5.01 -4.25 -8.37
N VAL A 316 -3.91 -4.15 -7.62
CA VAL A 316 -3.36 -2.89 -7.12
C VAL A 316 -1.93 -2.74 -7.58
N MET A 317 -1.66 -1.75 -8.43
CA MET A 317 -0.31 -1.39 -8.86
C MET A 317 0.22 -0.23 -8.00
N ASP A 318 1.23 -0.47 -7.20
CA ASP A 318 1.85 0.54 -6.35
C ASP A 318 3.17 1.05 -6.97
N LEU A 319 3.07 2.23 -7.59
CA LEU A 319 4.16 2.89 -8.31
C LEU A 319 4.86 3.90 -7.41
N PHE A 320 6.18 3.92 -7.49
CA PHE A 320 7.01 4.65 -6.55
C PHE A 320 8.14 5.42 -7.24
N THR A 321 8.59 6.52 -6.63
CA THR A 321 9.90 7.13 -6.94
C THR A 321 10.37 8.05 -5.80
N HIS A 322 11.54 8.68 -5.93
CA HIS A 322 12.08 9.63 -4.97
C HIS A 322 12.38 10.99 -5.62
N GLU A 323 12.08 12.08 -4.92
CA GLU A 323 12.22 13.45 -5.44
C GLU A 323 13.67 13.77 -5.87
N GLN A 324 14.64 13.31 -5.07
CA GLN A 324 16.04 13.70 -5.21
C GLN A 324 16.59 13.45 -6.63
N TYR A 325 16.11 12.40 -7.30
CA TYR A 325 16.55 11.99 -8.62
C TYR A 325 16.10 12.92 -9.77
N PHE A 326 15.17 13.86 -9.52
CA PHE A 326 14.78 14.89 -10.50
C PHE A 326 15.76 16.07 -10.58
N TRP A 327 16.63 16.24 -9.59
CA TRP A 327 17.40 17.48 -9.42
C TRP A 327 18.86 17.32 -9.89
N PRO A 328 19.35 18.14 -10.84
CA PRO A 328 20.71 18.01 -11.39
C PRO A 328 21.86 18.12 -10.38
N PHE A 329 21.62 18.76 -9.23
CA PHE A 329 22.63 18.86 -8.16
C PHE A 329 22.72 17.57 -7.33
N TYR A 330 21.75 16.67 -7.41
CA TYR A 330 21.77 15.43 -6.66
C TYR A 330 22.78 14.45 -7.28
N ARG A 331 23.60 13.82 -6.44
CA ARG A 331 24.70 12.93 -6.89
C ARG A 331 24.24 11.74 -7.76
N HIS A 332 22.97 11.34 -7.66
CA HIS A 332 22.37 10.28 -8.48
C HIS A 332 21.25 10.83 -9.38
N TYR A 333 21.36 12.07 -9.84
CA TYR A 333 20.42 12.66 -10.79
C TYR A 333 20.16 11.73 -11.99
N VAL A 334 18.88 11.58 -12.34
CA VAL A 334 18.43 10.77 -13.48
C VAL A 334 17.84 11.71 -14.53
N PRO A 335 18.51 11.90 -15.68
CA PRO A 335 18.07 12.88 -16.67
C PRO A 335 16.75 12.50 -17.35
N ASP A 336 16.46 11.21 -17.48
CA ASP A 336 15.25 10.65 -18.11
C ASP A 336 14.15 10.31 -17.08
N HIS A 337 14.17 10.94 -15.90
CA HIS A 337 13.33 10.49 -14.80
C HIS A 337 11.83 10.71 -15.07
N PHE A 338 11.45 11.84 -15.67
CA PHE A 338 10.05 12.08 -16.03
C PHE A 338 9.55 11.09 -17.07
N GLU A 339 10.40 10.67 -18.01
CA GLU A 339 10.10 9.69 -19.04
C GLU A 339 9.83 8.32 -18.41
N ARG A 340 10.56 7.95 -17.35
CA ARG A 340 10.31 6.70 -16.59
C ARG A 340 8.97 6.72 -15.88
N LEU A 341 8.62 7.85 -15.25
CA LEU A 341 7.30 8.05 -14.64
C LEU A 341 6.21 7.95 -15.70
N GLU A 342 6.39 8.64 -16.82
CA GLU A 342 5.44 8.63 -17.92
C GLU A 342 5.24 7.23 -18.50
N ALA A 343 6.31 6.45 -18.69
CA ALA A 343 6.20 5.08 -19.18
C ALA A 343 5.40 4.18 -18.23
N ALA A 344 5.64 4.30 -16.91
CA ALA A 344 4.89 3.53 -15.91
C ALA A 344 3.42 3.92 -15.87
N ILE A 345 3.14 5.24 -15.81
CA ILE A 345 1.79 5.80 -15.74
C ILE A 345 1.00 5.48 -17.02
N ALA A 346 1.59 5.73 -18.19
CA ALA A 346 0.95 5.46 -19.47
C ALA A 346 0.56 3.98 -19.56
N TRP A 347 1.48 3.08 -19.19
CA TRP A 347 1.22 1.64 -19.24
C TRP A 347 0.06 1.24 -18.32
N VAL A 348 0.05 1.65 -17.04
CA VAL A 348 -1.07 1.29 -16.14
C VAL A 348 -2.39 1.91 -16.59
N THR A 349 -2.38 3.15 -17.11
CA THR A 349 -3.58 3.81 -17.63
C THR A 349 -4.15 3.07 -18.86
N GLU A 350 -3.29 2.69 -19.80
CA GLU A 350 -3.68 1.93 -21.01
C GLU A 350 -4.25 0.54 -20.67
N HIS A 351 -3.85 -0.04 -19.54
CA HIS A 351 -4.35 -1.33 -19.03
C HIS A 351 -5.56 -1.20 -18.10
N GLY A 352 -6.16 -0.01 -18.01
CA GLY A 352 -7.42 0.23 -17.30
C GLY A 352 -7.28 0.39 -15.79
N TYR A 353 -6.07 0.56 -15.26
CA TYR A 353 -5.88 0.86 -13.85
C TYR A 353 -6.26 2.31 -13.56
N ALA A 354 -7.15 2.52 -12.60
CA ALA A 354 -7.56 3.86 -12.19
C ALA A 354 -6.62 4.46 -11.12
N PRO A 355 -6.24 5.74 -11.20
CA PRO A 355 -5.42 6.39 -10.18
C PRO A 355 -6.21 6.62 -8.89
N VAL A 356 -5.60 6.28 -7.75
CA VAL A 356 -6.21 6.40 -6.42
C VAL A 356 -5.22 6.90 -5.36
N PHE A 357 -5.76 7.31 -4.20
CA PHE A 357 -4.99 7.47 -2.98
C PHE A 357 -5.32 6.32 -2.01
N LEU A 358 -4.33 5.56 -1.56
CA LEU A 358 -4.59 4.35 -0.75
C LEU A 358 -5.27 4.63 0.60
N HIS A 359 -5.20 5.86 1.12
CA HIS A 359 -5.86 6.24 2.38
C HIS A 359 -7.36 6.54 2.21
N GLU A 360 -7.87 6.65 0.98
CA GLU A 360 -9.29 6.90 0.71
C GLU A 360 -10.06 5.58 0.64
N GLY A 361 -11.03 5.39 1.54
CA GLY A 361 -11.79 4.15 1.64
C GLY A 361 -10.91 2.91 1.83
N PHE A 362 -11.17 1.85 1.07
CA PHE A 362 -10.38 0.61 1.11
C PHE A 362 -9.40 0.56 -0.06
N LEU A 363 -8.12 0.86 0.21
CA LEU A 363 -7.05 0.94 -0.80
C LEU A 363 -7.44 1.83 -1.99
N GLY A 364 -8.02 3.01 -1.73
CA GLY A 364 -8.46 3.93 -2.78
C GLY A 364 -9.77 3.57 -3.47
N GLY A 365 -10.46 2.52 -3.02
CA GLY A 365 -11.78 2.11 -3.48
C GLY A 365 -12.88 2.35 -2.44
N PRO A 366 -14.15 2.07 -2.79
CA PRO A 366 -15.24 2.10 -1.83
C PRO A 366 -14.99 1.12 -0.67
N GLU A 367 -15.43 1.47 0.54
CA GLU A 367 -15.39 0.52 1.66
C GLU A 367 -16.23 -0.72 1.34
N PRO A 368 -15.69 -1.94 1.50
CA PRO A 368 -16.47 -3.16 1.40
C PRO A 368 -17.45 -3.21 2.58
N ALA A 369 -18.73 -2.95 2.31
CA ALA A 369 -19.82 -3.06 3.29
C ALA A 369 -20.15 -4.51 3.63
#